data_AF-A0A536WBB3-F1
#
_entry.id   AF-A0A536WBB3-F1
#
_cell.length_a   1.000
_cell.length_b   1.000
_cell.length_c   1.000
_cell.angle_alpha   90.00
_cell.angle_beta   90.00
_cell.angle_gamma   90.00
#
_symmetry.space_group_name_H-M   'P 1'
#
loop_
_entity.id
_entity.type
_entity.pdbx_description
1 polymer ?
#
loop_
_entity_poly.entity_id
_entity_poly.type
_entity_poly.pdbx_seq_one_letter_code
_entity_poly.pdbx_strand_id
1 'polypeptide(L)'
;RPVIVYTPQVLLQGQDFRRWSGGEFAEQVMRINSRPARARIALTIRAVAPEAIHAELSAMLIDPAEKKNAAVYLAAYENKLASDVAAGENRGKRLEHDFVVREWIGPIGFSEGLKIDERRALPLLPGTNAKNLGVAAFVQNRATSDVLQALMLPVCES
;
A
#
# COMPACT_ATOMS: atom_id res chain seq x y z
N ARG A 1 5.15 24.70 3.02
CA ARG A 1 5.60 24.27 4.37
C ARG A 1 6.76 23.30 4.17
N PRO A 2 7.85 23.37 4.95
CA PRO A 2 8.95 22.41 4.83
C PRO A 2 8.45 21.01 5.20
N VAL A 3 8.81 20.02 4.38
CA VAL A 3 8.55 18.60 4.66
C VAL A 3 9.72 18.10 5.50
N ILE A 4 9.47 17.79 6.76
CA ILE A 4 10.48 17.15 7.63
C ILE A 4 10.41 15.66 7.33
N VAL A 5 11.45 15.13 6.69
CA VAL A 5 11.65 13.69 6.48
C VAL A 5 12.52 13.19 7.62
N TYR A 6 12.02 12.23 8.38
CA TYR A 6 12.77 11.52 9.42
C TYR A 6 12.46 10.02 9.28
N THR A 7 13.40 9.17 9.66
CA THR A 7 13.20 7.71 9.63
C THR A 7 13.39 7.12 11.02
N PRO A 8 12.49 6.24 11.48
CA PRO A 8 11.24 5.82 10.83
C PRO A 8 10.13 6.90 10.94
N GLN A 9 9.47 7.19 9.82
CA GLN A 9 8.22 7.96 9.77
C GLN A 9 7.07 7.02 9.41
N VAL A 10 5.96 7.14 10.13
CA VAL A 10 4.72 6.39 9.89
C VAL A 10 3.62 7.38 9.55
N LEU A 11 2.85 7.09 8.49
CA LEU A 11 1.68 7.86 8.12
C LEU A 11 0.41 7.04 8.37
N LEU A 12 -0.56 7.62 9.05
CA LEU A 12 -1.89 7.06 9.25
C LEU A 12 -2.91 7.91 8.50
N GLN A 13 -3.67 7.33 7.57
CA GLN A 13 -4.54 8.08 6.65
C GLN A 13 -3.78 9.20 5.90
N GLY A 14 -2.53 8.94 5.50
CA GLY A 14 -1.68 9.91 4.80
C GLY A 14 -1.19 11.08 5.65
N GLN A 15 -1.39 11.05 6.97
CA GLN A 15 -0.93 12.08 7.91
C GLN A 15 0.18 11.53 8.82
N ASP A 16 1.19 12.35 9.13
CA ASP A 16 2.29 12.00 10.04
C ASP A 16 1.75 11.52 11.40
N PHE A 17 2.13 10.31 11.81
CA PHE A 17 1.69 9.70 13.07
C PHE A 17 2.90 9.26 13.90
N ARG A 18 3.37 10.17 14.75
CA ARG A 18 4.60 9.98 15.56
C ARG A 18 4.47 8.96 16.69
N ARG A 19 3.24 8.67 17.13
CA ARG A 19 2.95 7.80 18.29
C ARG A 19 2.73 6.33 17.88
N TRP A 20 3.27 5.94 16.72
CA TRP A 20 3.06 4.62 16.14
C TRP A 20 3.63 3.47 16.98
N SER A 21 4.66 3.74 17.80
CA SER A 21 5.31 2.72 18.64
C SER A 21 4.55 2.38 19.92
N GLY A 22 3.43 3.04 20.20
CA GLY A 22 2.57 2.77 21.37
C GLY A 22 1.22 2.15 21.00
N GLY A 23 0.40 1.86 22.02
CA GLY A 23 -0.94 1.27 21.84
C GLY A 23 -1.94 2.16 21.08
N GLU A 24 -1.70 3.48 21.02
CA GLU A 24 -2.58 4.44 20.32
C GLU A 24 -2.75 4.12 18.83
N PHE A 25 -1.74 3.53 18.18
CA PHE A 25 -1.83 3.20 16.75
C PHE A 25 -2.98 2.24 16.45
N ALA A 26 -3.08 1.15 17.23
CA ALA A 26 -4.12 0.13 17.05
C ALA A 26 -5.52 0.73 17.29
N GLU A 27 -5.68 1.56 18.32
CA GLU A 27 -6.94 2.25 18.60
C GLU A 27 -7.36 3.19 17.46
N GLN A 28 -6.42 3.92 16.87
CA GLN A 28 -6.72 4.79 15.74
C GLN A 28 -7.10 3.99 14.49
N VAL A 29 -6.41 2.88 14.20
CA VAL A 29 -6.78 1.97 13.11
C VAL A 29 -8.19 1.42 13.31
N MET A 30 -8.54 0.97 14.53
CA MET A 30 -9.90 0.52 14.84
C MET A 30 -10.95 1.62 14.61
N ARG A 31 -10.67 2.85 15.03
CA ARG A 31 -11.56 4.01 14.83
C ARG A 31 -11.72 4.39 13.36
N ILE A 32 -10.67 4.22 12.55
CA ILE A 32 -10.75 4.42 11.09
C ILE A 32 -11.65 3.36 10.48
N ASN A 33 -11.42 2.09 10.84
CA ASN A 33 -12.17 0.95 10.30
C ASN A 33 -13.64 0.91 10.75
N SER A 34 -14.01 1.62 11.82
CA SER A 34 -15.41 1.74 12.26
C SER A 34 -16.22 2.77 11.45
N ARG A 35 -15.58 3.54 10.55
CA ARG A 35 -16.26 4.51 9.69
C ARG A 35 -16.69 3.85 8.38
N PRO A 36 -17.82 4.26 7.78
CA PRO A 36 -18.19 3.80 6.45
C PRO A 36 -17.09 4.11 5.44
N ALA A 37 -16.72 3.11 4.63
CA ALA A 37 -15.77 3.34 3.54
C ALA A 37 -16.36 4.32 2.51
N ARG A 38 -15.52 5.21 1.99
CA ARG A 38 -15.90 6.18 0.96
C ARG A 38 -15.63 5.69 -0.46
N ALA A 39 -14.93 4.56 -0.57
CA ALA A 39 -14.71 3.83 -1.81
C ALA A 39 -14.81 2.30 -1.58
N ARG A 40 -15.00 1.55 -2.65
CA ARG A 40 -14.90 0.09 -2.69
C ARG A 40 -13.71 -0.30 -3.56
N ILE A 41 -13.00 -1.34 -3.15
CA ILE A 41 -11.92 -1.96 -3.91
C ILE A 41 -12.21 -3.45 -4.00
N ALA A 42 -12.11 -4.01 -5.20
CA ALA A 42 -11.93 -5.43 -5.43
C ALA A 42 -10.55 -5.63 -6.05
N LEU A 43 -9.76 -6.56 -5.50
CA LEU A 43 -8.41 -6.86 -5.93
C LEU A 43 -8.26 -8.36 -6.15
N THR A 44 -7.59 -8.76 -7.23
CA THR A 44 -7.32 -10.16 -7.52
C THR A 44 -5.93 -10.32 -8.12
N ILE A 45 -5.15 -11.24 -7.56
CA ILE A 45 -3.90 -11.70 -8.19
C ILE A 45 -4.27 -12.82 -9.16
N ARG A 46 -3.96 -12.63 -10.45
CA ARG A 46 -4.25 -13.59 -11.53
C ARG A 46 -3.12 -14.56 -11.76
N ALA A 47 -1.88 -14.09 -11.66
CA ALA A 47 -0.69 -14.91 -11.82
C ALA A 47 0.48 -14.27 -11.07
N VAL A 48 1.41 -15.11 -10.65
CA VAL A 48 2.72 -14.72 -10.12
C VAL A 48 3.78 -15.38 -10.98
N ALA A 49 4.52 -14.57 -11.72
CA ALA A 49 5.64 -14.98 -12.55
C ALA A 49 6.95 -14.46 -11.94
N PRO A 50 8.13 -15.03 -12.30
CA PRO A 50 9.42 -14.55 -11.81
C PRO A 50 9.67 -13.04 -12.02
N GLU A 51 9.13 -12.49 -13.11
CA GLU A 51 9.33 -11.10 -13.53
C GLU A 51 8.21 -10.15 -13.13
N ALA A 52 7.03 -10.65 -12.73
CA ALA A 52 5.88 -9.80 -12.43
C ALA A 52 4.77 -10.49 -11.62
N ILE A 53 4.01 -9.68 -10.86
CA ILE A 53 2.68 -10.05 -10.37
C ILE A 53 1.63 -9.49 -11.34
N HIS A 54 0.75 -10.33 -11.87
CA HIS A 54 -0.38 -9.89 -12.67
C HIS A 54 -1.60 -9.71 -11.77
N ALA A 55 -2.06 -8.48 -11.63
CA ALA A 55 -3.19 -8.11 -10.77
C ALA A 55 -4.32 -7.44 -11.55
N GLU A 56 -5.54 -7.70 -11.12
CA GLU A 56 -6.74 -6.98 -11.53
C GLU A 56 -7.30 -6.20 -10.36
N LEU A 57 -7.73 -4.98 -10.64
CA LEU A 57 -8.22 -4.03 -9.67
C LEU A 57 -9.51 -3.40 -10.19
N SER A 58 -10.55 -3.38 -9.36
CA SER A 58 -11.74 -2.57 -9.58
C SER A 58 -11.91 -1.64 -8.40
N ALA A 59 -11.99 -0.34 -8.66
CA ALA A 59 -12.21 0.67 -7.64
C ALA A 59 -13.47 1.49 -7.97
N MET A 60 -14.30 1.76 -6.97
CA MET A 60 -15.52 2.55 -7.13
C MET A 60 -15.66 3.56 -6.00
N LEU A 61 -15.84 4.84 -6.34
CA LEU A 61 -16.18 5.87 -5.37
C LEU A 61 -17.65 5.73 -4.94
N ILE A 62 -17.89 5.76 -3.64
CA ILE A 62 -19.24 5.79 -3.07
C ILE A 62 -19.74 7.24 -3.03
N ASP A 63 -18.85 8.17 -2.68
CA ASP A 63 -19.13 9.61 -2.67
C ASP A 63 -18.63 10.26 -3.99
N PRO A 64 -19.53 10.76 -4.86
CA PRO A 64 -19.14 11.45 -6.09
C PRO A 64 -18.32 12.73 -5.86
N ALA A 65 -18.43 13.37 -4.68
CA ALA A 65 -17.66 14.57 -4.35
C ALA A 65 -16.15 14.32 -4.31
N GLU A 66 -15.74 13.06 -4.05
CA GLU A 66 -14.33 12.66 -4.02
C GLU A 66 -13.71 12.61 -5.43
N LYS A 67 -14.51 12.48 -6.50
CA LYS A 67 -14.03 12.18 -7.88
C LYS A 67 -12.89 13.07 -8.33
N LYS A 68 -12.98 14.38 -8.05
CA LYS A 68 -11.99 15.37 -8.51
C LYS A 68 -10.59 15.11 -7.95
N ASN A 69 -10.50 14.62 -6.71
CA ASN A 69 -9.23 14.52 -5.98
C ASN A 69 -8.83 13.07 -5.68
N ALA A 70 -9.74 12.11 -5.85
CA ALA A 70 -9.47 10.71 -5.61
C ALA A 70 -8.57 10.11 -6.69
N ALA A 71 -7.60 9.30 -6.26
CA ALA A 71 -6.80 8.46 -7.13
C ALA A 71 -6.56 7.10 -6.50
N VAL A 72 -6.40 6.10 -7.36
CA VAL A 72 -6.04 4.74 -7.00
C VAL A 72 -4.52 4.59 -7.06
N TYR A 73 -3.99 3.84 -6.11
CA TYR A 73 -2.61 3.39 -6.05
C TYR A 73 -2.58 1.87 -5.87
N LEU A 74 -1.59 1.23 -6.46
CA LEU A 74 -1.38 -0.21 -6.43
C LEU A 74 0.11 -0.47 -6.18
N ALA A 75 0.43 -1.38 -5.26
CA ALA A 75 1.80 -1.70 -4.90
C ALA A 75 2.01 -3.20 -4.78
N ALA A 76 3.10 -3.71 -5.34
CA ALA A 76 3.60 -5.03 -4.98
C ALA A 76 4.48 -4.88 -3.75
N TYR A 77 4.31 -5.77 -2.77
CA TYR A 77 5.14 -5.80 -1.57
C TYR A 77 5.75 -7.20 -1.37
N GLU A 78 6.85 -7.23 -0.61
CA GLU A 78 7.53 -8.44 -0.17
C GLU A 78 7.69 -8.46 1.35
N ASN A 79 7.34 -9.58 1.97
CA ASN A 79 7.48 -9.83 3.41
C ASN A 79 8.75 -10.63 3.74
N LYS A 80 9.07 -10.70 5.04
CA LYS A 80 10.15 -11.56 5.59
C LYS A 80 11.49 -11.36 4.91
N LEU A 81 11.79 -10.14 4.47
CA LEU A 81 13.11 -9.78 4.00
C LEU A 81 14.04 -9.67 5.21
N ALA A 82 15.24 -10.21 5.10
CA ALA A 82 16.25 -10.08 6.13
C ALA A 82 17.53 -9.51 5.55
N SER A 83 18.14 -8.55 6.24
CA SER A 83 19.46 -8.03 5.90
C SER A 83 20.41 -8.10 7.09
N ASP A 84 21.59 -8.68 6.85
CA ASP A 84 22.69 -8.67 7.81
C ASP A 84 23.48 -7.38 7.63
N VAL A 85 23.47 -6.52 8.65
CA VAL A 85 24.09 -5.19 8.55
C VAL A 85 25.57 -5.30 8.89
N ALA A 86 26.42 -5.20 7.86
CA ALA A 86 27.87 -5.33 8.01
C ALA A 86 28.59 -4.07 8.55
N ALA A 87 27.95 -2.90 8.53
CA ALA A 87 28.57 -1.63 8.95
C ALA A 87 27.54 -0.60 9.44
N GLY A 88 28.01 0.44 10.14
CA GLY A 88 27.18 1.54 10.68
C GLY A 88 26.62 1.28 12.08
N GLU A 89 25.67 2.13 12.49
CA GLU A 89 25.05 2.10 13.82
C GLU A 89 24.35 0.77 14.14
N ASN A 90 23.86 0.09 13.10
CA ASN A 90 23.21 -1.22 13.21
C ASN A 90 24.13 -2.41 12.93
N ARG A 91 25.46 -2.20 12.86
CA ARG A 91 26.43 -3.27 12.56
C ARG A 91 26.24 -4.48 13.48
N GLY A 92 26.24 -5.67 12.88
CA GLY A 92 26.10 -6.95 13.58
C GLY A 92 24.65 -7.32 13.91
N LYS A 93 23.67 -6.48 13.55
CA LYS A 93 22.25 -6.80 13.67
C LYS A 93 21.72 -7.40 12.36
N ARG A 94 20.80 -8.33 12.49
CA ARG A 94 19.91 -8.77 11.42
C ARG A 94 18.64 -7.94 11.49
N LEU A 95 18.31 -7.25 10.40
CA LEU A 95 17.08 -6.46 10.30
C LEU A 95 16.05 -7.25 9.51
N GLU A 96 14.87 -7.42 10.09
CA GLU A 96 13.72 -8.06 9.45
C GLU A 96 12.76 -6.98 8.94
N HIS A 97 12.33 -7.10 7.70
CA HIS A 97 11.45 -6.14 7.04
C HIS A 97 10.23 -6.86 6.47
N ASP A 98 9.06 -6.38 6.86
CA ASP A 98 7.78 -6.78 6.29
C ASP A 98 7.16 -5.63 5.49
N PHE A 99 6.32 -5.98 4.53
CA PHE A 99 5.60 -5.07 3.63
C PHE A 99 6.51 -4.11 2.85
N VAL A 100 7.70 -4.58 2.43
CA VAL A 100 8.63 -3.78 1.63
C VAL A 100 8.06 -3.62 0.22
N VAL A 101 7.74 -2.39 -0.17
CA VAL A 101 7.26 -2.08 -1.52
C VAL A 101 8.34 -2.40 -2.55
N ARG A 102 8.00 -3.25 -3.51
CA ARG A 102 8.86 -3.65 -4.64
C ARG A 102 8.50 -2.91 -5.93
N GLU A 103 7.23 -2.54 -6.08
CA GLU A 103 6.72 -1.80 -7.22
C GLU A 103 5.55 -0.91 -6.81
N TRP A 104 5.41 0.25 -7.45
CA TRP A 104 4.39 1.25 -7.13
C TRP A 104 3.78 1.86 -8.39
N ILE A 105 2.47 1.67 -8.57
CA ILE A 105 1.68 2.20 -9.69
C ILE A 105 0.68 3.23 -9.15
N GLY A 106 0.65 4.40 -9.78
CA GLY A 106 -0.31 5.47 -9.52
C GLY A 106 0.37 6.85 -9.48
N PRO A 107 -0.40 7.93 -9.30
CA PRO A 107 -1.87 7.95 -9.14
C PRO A 107 -2.62 7.63 -10.43
N ILE A 108 -3.68 6.82 -10.34
CA ILE A 108 -4.67 6.62 -11.41
C ILE A 108 -5.95 7.35 -11.02
N GLY A 109 -6.33 8.39 -11.78
CA GLY A 109 -7.48 9.24 -11.47
C GLY A 109 -8.80 8.72 -12.05
N PHE A 110 -9.92 9.08 -11.41
CA PHE A 110 -11.28 8.75 -11.88
C PHE A 110 -11.75 9.73 -12.97
N SER A 111 -11.17 9.67 -14.18
CA SER A 111 -11.49 10.60 -15.27
C SER A 111 -12.88 10.34 -15.88
N GLU A 112 -13.15 9.10 -16.27
CA GLU A 112 -14.32 8.72 -17.09
C GLU A 112 -15.60 8.47 -16.29
N GLY A 113 -15.52 8.45 -14.95
CA GLY A 113 -16.68 8.11 -14.11
C GLY A 113 -16.33 8.01 -12.64
N LEU A 114 -17.12 7.24 -11.88
CA LEU A 114 -16.86 6.91 -10.47
C LEU A 114 -16.22 5.54 -10.29
N LYS A 115 -15.94 4.83 -11.39
CA LYS A 115 -15.37 3.49 -11.41
C LYS A 115 -14.11 3.46 -12.26
N ILE A 116 -13.13 2.67 -11.82
CA ILE A 116 -11.91 2.33 -12.55
C ILE A 116 -11.78 0.81 -12.53
N ASP A 117 -11.48 0.23 -13.69
CA ASP A 117 -11.12 -1.18 -13.84
C ASP A 117 -9.75 -1.27 -14.50
N GLU A 118 -8.82 -1.99 -13.87
CA GLU A 118 -7.41 -2.01 -14.22
C GLU A 118 -6.86 -3.43 -14.25
N ARG A 119 -6.03 -3.71 -15.26
CA ARG A 119 -5.21 -4.92 -15.34
C ARG A 119 -3.76 -4.49 -15.43
N ARG A 120 -2.96 -4.83 -14.42
CA ARG A 120 -1.56 -4.38 -14.32
C ARG A 120 -0.64 -5.57 -14.11
N ALA A 121 0.48 -5.56 -14.81
CA ALA A 121 1.65 -6.32 -14.43
C ALA A 121 2.50 -5.41 -13.54
N LEU A 122 2.83 -5.87 -12.34
CA LEU A 122 3.73 -5.20 -11.41
C LEU A 122 5.10 -5.85 -11.53
N PRO A 123 6.09 -5.22 -12.21
CA PRO A 123 7.40 -5.82 -12.39
C PRO A 123 8.08 -6.13 -11.07
N LEU A 124 8.82 -7.24 -11.05
CA LEU A 124 9.59 -7.69 -9.90
C LEU A 124 11.07 -7.67 -10.24
N LEU A 125 11.88 -7.25 -9.27
CA LEU A 125 13.33 -7.38 -9.36
C LEU A 125 13.74 -8.86 -9.20
N PRO A 126 14.84 -9.28 -9.85
CA PRO A 126 15.42 -10.59 -9.63
C PRO A 126 15.69 -10.85 -8.14
N GLY A 127 15.49 -12.10 -7.70
CA GLY A 127 15.73 -12.52 -6.32
C GLY A 127 14.59 -12.23 -5.33
N THR A 128 13.45 -11.72 -5.80
CA THR A 128 12.21 -11.70 -5.01
C THR A 128 11.75 -13.12 -4.70
N ASN A 129 11.34 -13.36 -3.45
CA ASN A 129 10.74 -14.62 -3.05
C ASN A 129 9.24 -14.58 -3.29
N ALA A 130 8.78 -15.28 -4.34
CA ALA A 130 7.37 -15.32 -4.74
C ALA A 130 6.39 -15.68 -3.61
N LYS A 131 6.83 -16.51 -2.63
CA LYS A 131 5.99 -16.93 -1.49
C LYS A 131 5.74 -15.81 -0.48
N ASN A 132 6.58 -14.78 -0.49
CA ASN A 132 6.48 -13.65 0.43
C ASN A 132 5.84 -12.43 -0.23
N LEU A 133 5.40 -12.54 -1.48
CA LEU A 133 4.83 -11.42 -2.21
C LEU A 133 3.35 -11.20 -1.89
N GLY A 134 2.89 -9.99 -2.14
CA GLY A 134 1.49 -9.64 -2.17
C GLY A 134 1.26 -8.32 -2.90
N VAL A 135 -0.01 -7.94 -3.02
CA VAL A 135 -0.42 -6.69 -3.66
C VAL A 135 -1.28 -5.91 -2.68
N ALA A 136 -0.98 -4.62 -2.52
CA ALA A 136 -1.81 -3.67 -1.79
C ALA A 136 -2.40 -2.65 -2.77
N ALA A 137 -3.64 -2.26 -2.55
CA ALA A 137 -4.31 -1.21 -3.30
C ALA A 137 -5.02 -0.27 -2.34
N PHE A 138 -5.02 1.03 -2.65
CA PHE A 138 -5.80 1.99 -1.89
C PHE A 138 -6.29 3.13 -2.78
N VAL A 139 -7.41 3.74 -2.37
CA VAL A 139 -7.91 4.98 -2.95
C VAL A 139 -7.59 6.11 -1.99
N GLN A 140 -6.99 7.18 -2.46
CA GLN A 140 -6.65 8.35 -1.64
C GLN A 140 -7.19 9.63 -2.26
N ASN A 141 -7.76 10.51 -1.45
CA ASN A 141 -7.99 11.90 -1.81
C ASN A 141 -6.65 12.64 -1.79
N ARG A 142 -6.15 13.04 -2.96
CA ARG A 142 -4.82 13.65 -3.12
C ARG A 142 -4.71 15.06 -2.58
N ALA A 143 -5.83 15.74 -2.32
CA ALA A 143 -5.83 17.08 -1.75
C ALA A 143 -5.69 17.04 -0.22
N THR A 144 -6.25 16.01 0.43
CA THR A 144 -6.22 15.86 1.90
C THR A 144 -5.29 14.76 2.39
N SER A 145 -4.79 13.91 1.49
CA SER A 145 -4.06 12.66 1.76
C SER A 145 -4.89 11.58 2.48
N ASP A 146 -6.18 11.81 2.72
CA ASP A 146 -7.07 10.81 3.30
C ASP A 146 -7.15 9.56 2.44
N VAL A 147 -6.95 8.40 3.06
CA VAL A 147 -7.24 7.12 2.40
C VAL A 147 -8.74 6.82 2.55
N LEU A 148 -9.41 6.61 1.42
CA LEU A 148 -10.86 6.40 1.30
C LEU A 148 -11.24 4.92 1.44
N GLN A 149 -10.32 4.04 1.06
CA GLN A 149 -10.37 2.58 1.19
C GLN A 149 -8.97 2.01 0.97
N ALA A 150 -8.63 0.90 1.64
CA ALA A 150 -7.40 0.15 1.42
C ALA A 150 -7.68 -1.35 1.50
N LEU A 151 -7.01 -2.13 0.67
CA LEU A 151 -7.08 -3.59 0.64
C LEU A 151 -5.69 -4.15 0.36
N MET A 152 -5.32 -5.22 1.05
CA MET A 152 -4.13 -6.00 0.72
C MET A 152 -4.52 -7.45 0.46
N LEU A 153 -3.79 -8.08 -0.45
CA LEU A 153 -3.96 -9.47 -0.82
C LEU A 153 -2.57 -10.12 -0.89
N PRO A 154 -2.20 -11.00 0.05
CA PRO A 154 -1.01 -11.82 -0.10
C PRO A 154 -1.19 -12.81 -1.25
N VAL A 155 -0.08 -13.23 -1.87
CA VAL A 155 -0.10 -14.38 -2.78
C VAL A 155 -0.55 -15.62 -1.98
N CYS A 156 -1.46 -16.41 -2.52
CA CYS A 156 -1.89 -17.64 -1.85
C CYS A 156 -0.70 -18.61 -1.73
N GLU A 157 -0.53 -19.19 -0.55
CA GLU A 157 0.36 -20.35 -0.38
C GLU A 157 -0.29 -21.54 -1.09
N SER A 158 0.38 -22.03 -2.14
CA SER A 158 0.04 -23.29 -2.81
C SER A 158 0.52 -24.49 -2.02
#